data_AF-A0A661PFX7-F1
#
_entry.id   AF-A0A661PFX7-F1
#
_cell.length_a   1.000
_cell.length_b   1.000
_cell.length_c   1.000
_cell.angle_alpha   90.00
_cell.angle_beta   90.00
_cell.angle_gamma   90.00
#
_symmetry.space_group_name_H-M   'P 1'
#
loop_
_entity.id
_entity.type
_entity.pdbx_description
1 polymer ?
#
loop_
_entity_poly.entity_id
_entity_poly.type
_entity_poly.pdbx_seq_one_letter_code
_entity_poly.pdbx_strand_id
1 'polypeptide(L)' 'MSQPYNDNLRRVRRLTNEMLALADDGDRSRNDPSCGILYGILRDQAYRLRELVDTECENHRDGNKWD' A
#
# COMPACT_ATOMS: atom_id res chain seq x y z
N MET A 1 15.04 6.01 -18.32
CA MET A 1 15.30 5.39 -17.00
C MET A 1 14.29 5.99 -16.05
N SER A 2 13.65 5.18 -15.22
CA SER A 2 12.69 5.71 -14.25
C SER A 2 13.38 6.64 -13.25
N GLN A 3 12.74 7.74 -12.92
CA GLN A 3 13.24 8.66 -11.92
C GLN A 3 13.17 8.01 -10.52
N PRO A 4 14.19 8.17 -9.66
CA PRO A 4 14.24 7.50 -8.35
C PRO A 4 13.02 7.77 -7.46
N TYR A 5 12.41 8.95 -7.57
CA TYR A 5 11.20 9.30 -6.84
C TYR A 5 9.97 8.52 -7.35
N ASN A 6 9.82 8.31 -8.66
CA ASN A 6 8.75 7.49 -9.23
C ASN A 6 8.90 6.01 -8.83
N ASP A 7 10.14 5.53 -8.71
CA ASP A 7 10.42 4.18 -8.24
C ASP A 7 10.06 3.96 -6.78
N ASN A 8 10.22 4.98 -5.93
CA ASN A 8 9.75 4.94 -4.56
C ASN A 8 8.21 4.83 -4.49
N LEU A 9 7.48 5.58 -5.32
CA LEU A 9 6.01 5.45 -5.42
C LEU A 9 5.60 4.04 -5.87
N ARG A 10 6.28 3.48 -6.88
CA ARG A 10 6.06 2.08 -7.31
C ARG A 10 6.34 1.08 -6.19
N ARG A 11 7.36 1.31 -5.36
CA ARG A 11 7.68 0.47 -4.20
C ARG A 11 6.61 0.55 -3.13
N VAL A 12 6.14 1.76 -2.79
CA VAL A 12 5.03 1.94 -1.83
C VAL A 12 3.77 1.23 -2.32
N ARG A 13 3.42 1.37 -3.60
CA ARG A 13 2.27 0.66 -4.20
C ARG A 13 2.42 -0.86 -4.17
N ARG A 14 3.63 -1.41 -4.27
CA ARG A 14 3.85 -2.85 -4.08
C ARG A 14 3.72 -3.26 -2.61
N LEU A 15 4.25 -2.45 -1.70
CA LEU A 15 4.14 -2.70 -0.26
C LEU A 15 2.68 -2.76 0.19
N THR A 16 1.78 -1.94 -0.37
CA THR A 16 0.35 -2.04 -0.03
C THR A 16 -0.26 -3.39 -0.42
N ASN A 17 0.18 -4.01 -1.52
CA ASN A 17 -0.26 -5.36 -1.87
C ASN A 17 0.28 -6.40 -0.87
N GLU A 18 1.53 -6.27 -0.43
CA GLU A 18 2.11 -7.13 0.60
C GLU A 18 1.39 -6.97 1.94
N MET A 19 1.01 -5.74 2.31
CA MET A 19 0.21 -5.46 3.51
C MET A 19 -1.17 -6.13 3.44
N LEU A 20 -1.85 -6.06 2.29
CA LEU A 20 -3.15 -6.71 2.10
C LEU A 20 -3.04 -8.23 2.21
N ALA A 21 -2.06 -8.84 1.54
CA ALA A 21 -1.81 -10.28 1.62
C ALA A 21 -1.53 -10.71 3.07
N LEU A 22 -0.67 -9.97 3.80
CA LEU A 22 -0.36 -10.25 5.20
C LEU A 22 -1.59 -10.08 6.11
N ALA A 23 -2.43 -9.08 5.87
CA ALA A 23 -3.66 -8.88 6.63
C ALA A 23 -4.64 -10.05 6.43
N ASP A 24 -4.78 -10.54 5.20
CA ASP A 24 -5.67 -11.66 4.88
C ASP A 24 -5.16 -12.99 5.45
N ASP A 25 -3.86 -13.25 5.34
CA ASP A 25 -3.24 -14.44 5.93
C ASP A 25 -3.30 -14.38 7.46
N GLY A 26 -3.01 -13.22 8.04
CA GLY A 26 -3.06 -13.00 9.49
C GLY A 26 -4.46 -13.16 10.07
N ASP A 27 -5.48 -12.59 9.43
CA ASP A 27 -6.88 -12.73 9.89
C ASP A 27 -7.36 -14.19 9.78
N ARG A 28 -6.90 -14.93 8.76
CA ARG A 28 -7.17 -16.37 8.60
C ARG A 28 -6.54 -17.21 9.71
N SER A 29 -5.32 -16.87 10.14
CA SER A 29 -4.57 -17.62 11.17
C SER A 29 -4.60 -16.98 12.56
N ARG A 30 -5.55 -16.09 12.84
CA ARG A 30 -5.56 -15.30 14.08
C ARG A 30 -5.73 -16.17 15.33
N ASN A 31 -4.91 -15.91 16.35
CA ASN A 31 -4.95 -16.64 17.63
C ASN A 31 -6.09 -16.16 18.55
N ASP A 32 -6.37 -14.86 18.53
CA ASP A 32 -7.38 -14.24 19.38
C ASP A 32 -7.99 -12.99 18.71
N PRO A 33 -9.04 -12.37 19.30
CA PRO A 33 -9.67 -11.18 18.72
C PRO A 33 -8.74 -9.97 18.55
N SER A 34 -7.70 -9.83 19.38
CA SER A 34 -6.76 -8.71 19.27
C SER A 34 -5.87 -8.82 18.02
N CYS A 35 -5.53 -10.04 17.59
CA CYS A 35 -4.92 -10.28 16.29
C CYS A 35 -5.84 -9.81 15.15
N GLY A 36 -7.15 -10.10 15.24
CA GLY A 36 -8.14 -9.63 14.25
C GLY A 36 -8.20 -8.11 14.14
N ILE A 37 -8.12 -7.40 15.27
CA ILE A 37 -8.04 -5.92 15.30
C ILE A 37 -6.77 -5.45 14.57
N LEU A 38 -5.61 -6.06 14.87
CA LEU A 38 -4.33 -5.68 14.26
C LEU A 38 -4.35 -5.87 12.74
N TYR A 39 -4.82 -7.01 12.24
CA TYR A 39 -4.88 -7.27 10.80
C TYR A 39 -5.96 -6.43 10.10
N GLY A 40 -7.05 -6.11 10.80
CA GLY A 40 -8.03 -5.11 10.32
C GLY A 40 -7.39 -3.74 10.11
N ILE A 41 -6.63 -3.25 11.09
CA ILE A 41 -5.89 -1.99 10.99
C ILE A 41 -4.89 -2.04 9.83
N LEU A 42 -4.13 -3.13 9.70
CA LEU A 42 -3.17 -3.30 8.60
C LEU A 42 -3.86 -3.19 7.22
N ARG A 43 -5.00 -3.85 7.06
CA ARG A 43 -5.81 -3.81 5.83
C ARG A 43 -6.30 -2.39 5.52
N ASP A 44 -6.84 -1.69 6.51
CA ASP A 44 -7.34 -0.33 6.33
C ASP A 44 -6.22 0.64 5.96
N GLN A 45 -5.06 0.55 6.63
CA GLN A 45 -3.90 1.35 6.28
C GLN A 45 -3.40 1.03 4.87
N ALA A 46 -3.41 -0.23 4.44
CA ALA A 46 -2.98 -0.62 3.10
C ALA A 46 -3.86 0.03 2.01
N TYR A 47 -5.19 0.03 2.18
CA TYR A 47 -6.09 0.69 1.25
C TYR A 47 -5.88 2.21 1.22
N ARG A 48 -5.77 2.84 2.39
CA ARG A 48 -5.52 4.28 2.48
C ARG A 48 -4.19 4.67 1.82
N LEU A 49 -3.13 3.92 2.07
CA LEU A 49 -1.82 4.18 1.45
C LEU A 49 -1.85 3.96 -0.06
N ARG A 50 -2.63 2.98 -0.54
CA ARG A 50 -2.79 2.70 -1.96
C ARG A 50 -3.47 3.86 -2.69
N GLU A 51 -4.53 4.42 -2.12
CA GLU A 51 -5.19 5.61 -2.67
C GLU A 51 -4.23 6.82 -2.74
N LEU A 52 -3.47 7.05 -1.65
CA LEU A 52 -2.51 8.16 -1.58
C LEU A 52 -1.39 8.03 -2.61
N VAL A 53 -0.82 6.83 -2.79
CA VAL A 53 0.26 6.62 -3.76
C VAL A 53 -0.24 6.64 -5.20
N ASP A 54 -1.46 6.16 -5.46
CA ASP A 54 -2.06 6.22 -6.79
C ASP A 54 -2.33 7.69 -7.17
N THR A 55 -2.86 8.50 -6.24
CA THR A 55 -3.04 9.95 -6.39
C THR A 55 -1.70 10.64 -6.69
N GLU A 56 -0.64 10.33 -5.95
CA GLU A 56 0.67 10.95 -6.19
C GLU A 56 1.28 10.54 -7.54
N CYS A 57 1.07 9.30 -7.97
CA CYS A 57 1.47 8.87 -9.31
C CYS A 57 0.74 9.65 -10.40
N GLU A 58 -0.55 9.96 -10.21
CA GLU A 58 -1.33 10.79 -11.14
C GLU A 58 -0.83 12.24 -11.14
N ASN A 59 -0.59 12.84 -9.98
CA ASN A 59 0.01 14.18 -9.87
C ASN A 59 1.34 14.29 -10.62
N HIS A 60 2.18 13.25 -10.55
CA HIS A 60 3.45 13.21 -11.29
C HIS A 60 3.23 13.13 -12.81
N ARG A 61 2.22 12.38 -13.28
CA ARG A 61 1.87 12.29 -14.70
C ARG A 61 1.34 13.61 -15.23
N ASP A 62 0.40 14.21 -14.52
CA ASP A 62 -0.20 15.49 -14.89
C ASP A 62 0.83 16.63 -14.89
N GLY A 63 1.80 16.56 -13.97
CA GLY A 63 2.91 17.49 -13.90
C GLY A 63 4.05 17.24 -14.89
N ASN A 64 3.94 16.27 -15.80
CA ASN A 64 5.01 15.84 -16.72
C ASN A 64 6.34 15.51 -16.00
N LYS A 65 6.23 15.00 -14.78
CA LYS A 65 7.32 14.48 -13.93
C LYS A 65 7.34 12.94 -13.91
N TRP A 66 6.47 12.33 -14.71
CA TRP A 66 6.42 10.90 -14.87
C TRP A 66 7.24 10.51 -16.07
N ASP A 67 8.47 10.07 -15.80
CA ASP A 67 9.45 9.43 -16.70
C ASP A 67 9.39 9.87 -18.17
#